data_AF-A0A2G8K2V8-F1
#
_entry.id   AF-A0A2G8K2V8-F1
#
_cell.length_a   1.000
_cell.length_b   1.000
_cell.length_c   1.000
_cell.angle_alpha   90.00
_cell.angle_beta   90.00
_cell.angle_gamma   90.00
#
_symmetry.space_group_name_H-M   'P 1'
#
loop_
_entity.id
_entity.type
_entity.pdbx_description
1 polymer ?
#
loop_
_entity_poly.entity_id
_entity_poly.type
_entity_poly.pdbx_seq_one_letter_code
_entity_poly.pdbx_strand_id
1 'polypeptide(L)'
;MNAEVEFHIRNNYPWSKLPLNVKQLLANSQKEYDKSVVNYSIKNQLRYKLNLVKHVRKDERRYYEDLLKYSMEHLMLFPYHLSDIIVKGLRVTPFSYYQKMMHNIMSSEKSYDSLPNFTAADCLRLLGIGRNQYIDIMNQCRSSKTSVCKYLVLFFGSVRQMGLAIIALCCYNHLHTHATASS
;
A
#
# COMPACT_ATOMS: atom_id res chain seq x y z
N MET A 1 7.95 -8.14 -19.17
CA MET A 1 7.10 -7.33 -20.08
C MET A 1 8.05 -6.62 -21.04
N ASN A 2 7.69 -6.46 -22.31
CA ASN A 2 8.64 -6.00 -23.32
C ASN A 2 8.94 -4.49 -23.12
N ALA A 3 10.22 -4.12 -23.08
CA ALA A 3 10.67 -2.75 -22.82
C ALA A 3 10.12 -1.74 -23.83
N GLU A 4 9.92 -2.15 -25.09
CA GLU A 4 9.30 -1.30 -26.11
C GLU A 4 7.85 -0.99 -25.77
N VAL A 5 7.07 -1.98 -25.34
CA VAL A 5 5.67 -1.79 -24.95
C VAL A 5 5.58 -0.84 -23.75
N GLU A 6 6.46 -1.01 -22.75
CA GLU A 6 6.53 -0.13 -21.59
C GLU A 6 6.87 1.32 -21.95
N PHE A 7 7.80 1.52 -22.89
CA PHE A 7 8.14 2.85 -23.40
C PHE A 7 6.90 3.57 -23.95
N HIS A 8 6.08 2.88 -24.75
CA HIS A 8 4.89 3.50 -25.34
C HIS A 8 3.80 3.77 -24.30
N ILE A 9 3.66 2.89 -23.30
CA ILE A 9 2.73 3.12 -22.17
C ILE A 9 3.17 4.33 -21.36
N ARG A 10 4.46 4.44 -21.03
CA ARG A 10 5.04 5.56 -20.26
C ARG A 10 4.84 6.91 -20.96
N ASN A 11 4.93 6.94 -22.29
CA ASN A 11 4.68 8.14 -23.10
C ASN A 11 3.19 8.41 -23.39
N ASN A 12 2.27 7.65 -22.79
CA ASN A 12 0.83 7.78 -22.99
C ASN A 12 0.37 7.67 -24.45
N TYR A 13 0.98 6.79 -25.23
CA TYR A 13 0.54 6.54 -26.60
C TYR A 13 -0.68 5.61 -26.64
N PRO A 14 -1.84 6.07 -27.16
CA PRO A 14 -2.98 5.19 -27.34
C PRO A 14 -2.68 4.16 -28.44
N TRP A 15 -3.39 3.04 -28.44
CA TRP A 15 -3.21 1.95 -29.42
C TRP A 15 -3.23 2.41 -30.87
N SER A 16 -4.08 3.37 -31.22
CA SER A 16 -4.15 3.94 -32.57
C SER A 16 -2.81 4.51 -33.04
N LYS A 17 -2.03 5.09 -32.12
CA LYS A 17 -0.72 5.70 -32.38
C LYS A 17 0.47 4.75 -32.19
N LEU A 18 0.23 3.48 -31.86
CA LEU A 18 1.32 2.52 -31.71
C LEU A 18 1.88 2.10 -33.09
N PRO A 19 3.21 1.96 -33.21
CA PRO A 19 3.83 1.47 -34.42
C PRO A 19 3.53 -0.03 -34.64
N LEU A 20 3.61 -0.47 -35.90
CA LEU A 20 3.15 -1.80 -36.31
C LEU A 20 3.94 -2.94 -35.67
N ASN A 21 5.25 -2.75 -35.45
CA ASN A 21 6.10 -3.69 -34.73
C ASN A 21 5.58 -3.95 -33.31
N VAL A 22 5.20 -2.91 -32.58
CA VAL A 22 4.68 -3.03 -31.21
C VAL A 22 3.30 -3.67 -31.19
N LYS A 23 2.45 -3.37 -32.19
CA LYS A 23 1.16 -4.06 -32.34
C LYS A 23 1.34 -5.55 -32.60
N GLN A 24 2.30 -5.94 -33.44
CA GLN A 24 2.62 -7.34 -33.71
C GLN A 24 3.10 -8.08 -32.45
N LEU A 25 3.92 -7.44 -31.62
CA LEU A 25 4.35 -8.00 -30.32
C LEU A 25 3.17 -8.31 -29.38
N LEU A 26 2.05 -7.59 -29.54
CA LEU A 26 0.82 -7.76 -28.75
C LEU A 26 -0.24 -8.58 -29.51
N ALA A 27 0.19 -9.40 -30.47
CA ALA A 27 -0.67 -10.21 -31.33
C ALA A 27 -1.77 -9.40 -32.05
N ASN A 28 -1.46 -8.13 -32.36
CA ASN A 28 -2.38 -7.14 -32.95
C ASN A 28 -3.70 -6.96 -32.15
N SER A 29 -3.67 -7.27 -30.84
CA SER A 29 -4.84 -7.21 -29.98
C SER A 29 -4.81 -5.97 -29.08
N GLN A 30 -5.76 -5.06 -29.33
CA GLN A 30 -6.04 -3.93 -28.43
C GLN A 30 -6.24 -4.39 -26.99
N LYS A 31 -6.94 -5.52 -26.80
CA LYS A 31 -7.25 -6.05 -25.47
C LYS A 31 -5.99 -6.44 -24.70
N GLU A 32 -4.95 -6.92 -25.39
CA GLU A 32 -3.69 -7.30 -24.76
C GLU A 32 -2.85 -6.07 -24.40
N TYR A 33 -2.92 -5.03 -25.23
CA TYR A 33 -2.35 -3.73 -24.88
C TYR A 33 -3.03 -3.12 -23.65
N ASP A 34 -4.36 -3.16 -23.59
CA ASP A 34 -5.14 -2.64 -22.48
C ASP A 34 -4.77 -3.35 -21.15
N LYS A 35 -4.61 -4.67 -21.17
CA LYS A 35 -4.10 -5.43 -20.01
C LYS A 35 -2.69 -4.98 -19.63
N SER A 36 -1.82 -4.81 -20.63
CA SER A 36 -0.45 -4.35 -20.43
C SER A 36 -0.41 -2.96 -19.78
N VAL A 37 -1.24 -2.02 -20.26
CA VAL A 37 -1.41 -0.68 -19.68
C VAL A 37 -1.81 -0.77 -18.21
N VAL A 38 -2.83 -1.58 -17.88
CA VAL A 38 -3.29 -1.74 -16.50
C VAL A 38 -2.20 -2.34 -15.61
N ASN A 39 -1.57 -3.42 -16.05
CA ASN A 39 -0.52 -4.11 -15.30
C ASN A 39 0.69 -3.20 -15.05
N TYR A 40 1.14 -2.48 -16.08
CA TYR A 40 2.21 -1.51 -15.95
C TYR A 40 1.85 -0.39 -14.98
N SER A 41 0.62 0.14 -15.08
CA SER A 41 0.15 1.24 -14.24
C SER A 41 0.05 0.84 -12.77
N ILE A 42 -0.38 -0.39 -12.48
CA ILE A 42 -0.44 -0.93 -11.11
C ILE A 42 0.97 -1.11 -10.55
N LYS A 43 1.85 -1.78 -11.29
CA LYS A 43 3.23 -2.07 -10.86
C LYS A 43 4.04 -0.81 -10.57
N ASN A 44 3.85 0.23 -11.38
CA ASN A 44 4.54 1.51 -11.24
C ASN A 44 3.74 2.53 -10.40
N GLN A 45 2.61 2.13 -9.81
CA GLN A 45 1.78 2.96 -8.93
C GLN A 45 1.40 4.32 -9.56
N LEU A 46 0.96 4.30 -10.82
CA LEU A 46 0.63 5.50 -11.58
C LEU A 46 -0.69 6.13 -11.12
N ARG A 47 -0.81 7.45 -11.26
CA ARG A 47 -2.05 8.18 -10.97
C ARG A 47 -3.08 7.95 -12.09
N TYR A 48 -4.31 7.62 -11.72
CA TYR A 48 -5.37 7.27 -12.67
C TYR A 48 -5.67 8.38 -13.69
N LYS A 49 -5.87 9.63 -13.22
CA LYS A 49 -6.39 10.74 -14.05
C LYS A 49 -5.48 11.20 -15.19
N LEU A 50 -4.16 11.01 -15.06
CA LEU A 50 -3.17 11.54 -16.00
C LEU A 50 -2.66 10.49 -16.99
N ASN A 51 -3.08 9.24 -16.85
CA ASN A 51 -2.49 8.12 -17.59
C ASN A 51 -3.55 7.40 -18.45
N LEU A 52 -3.06 6.61 -19.42
CA LEU A 52 -3.88 5.78 -20.31
C LEU A 52 -4.90 4.88 -19.59
N VAL A 53 -4.59 4.50 -18.34
CA VAL A 53 -5.48 3.64 -17.53
C VAL A 53 -6.89 4.21 -17.39
N LYS A 54 -7.07 5.53 -17.42
CA LYS A 54 -8.40 6.18 -17.41
C LYS A 54 -9.28 5.74 -18.58
N HIS A 55 -8.69 5.52 -19.75
CA HIS A 55 -9.43 5.12 -20.95
C HIS A 55 -9.72 3.62 -20.98
N VAL A 56 -8.87 2.82 -20.32
CA VAL A 56 -8.98 1.36 -20.30
C VAL A 56 -9.88 0.86 -19.16
N ARG A 57 -9.78 1.48 -17.98
CA ARG A 57 -10.55 1.15 -16.78
C ARG A 57 -11.43 2.32 -16.43
N LYS A 58 -12.75 2.16 -16.51
CA LYS A 58 -13.71 3.24 -16.17
C LYS A 58 -13.89 3.43 -14.66
N ASP A 59 -13.63 2.39 -13.87
CA ASP A 59 -13.76 2.43 -12.42
C ASP A 59 -12.43 2.83 -11.77
N GLU A 60 -12.33 4.11 -11.40
CA GLU A 60 -11.17 4.68 -10.70
C GLU A 60 -10.99 4.04 -9.32
N ARG A 61 -12.08 3.78 -8.59
CA ARG A 61 -12.02 3.21 -7.25
C ARG A 61 -11.42 1.81 -7.30
N ARG A 62 -11.95 0.96 -8.19
CA ARG A 62 -11.48 -0.42 -8.35
C ARG A 62 -10.01 -0.49 -8.76
N TYR A 63 -9.57 0.44 -9.61
CA TYR A 63 -8.17 0.53 -10.00
C TYR A 63 -7.22 0.71 -8.79
N TYR A 64 -7.54 1.64 -7.88
CA TYR A 64 -6.71 1.85 -6.70
C TYR A 64 -6.83 0.71 -5.67
N GLU A 65 -7.98 0.02 -5.59
CA GLU A 65 -8.11 -1.20 -4.80
C GLU A 65 -7.18 -2.31 -5.31
N ASP A 66 -7.15 -2.53 -6.63
CA ASP A 66 -6.26 -3.51 -7.25
C ASP A 66 -4.78 -3.12 -7.11
N LEU A 67 -4.45 -1.83 -7.19
CA LEU A 67 -3.11 -1.30 -6.95
C LEU A 67 -2.63 -1.58 -5.53
N LEU A 68 -3.48 -1.30 -4.53
CA LEU A 68 -3.15 -1.57 -3.13
C LEU A 68 -3.02 -3.06 -2.85
N LYS A 69 -3.88 -3.88 -3.47
CA LYS A 69 -3.79 -5.34 -3.35
C LYS A 69 -2.44 -5.84 -3.88
N TYR A 70 -2.05 -5.41 -5.09
CA TYR A 70 -0.76 -5.76 -5.68
C TYR A 70 0.41 -5.31 -4.79
N SER A 71 0.38 -4.06 -4.33
CA SER A 71 1.42 -3.49 -3.47
C SER A 71 1.58 -4.29 -2.17
N MET A 72 0.47 -4.73 -1.58
CA MET A 72 0.47 -5.52 -0.34
C MET A 72 0.99 -6.94 -0.55
N GLU A 73 0.61 -7.61 -1.64
CA GLU A 73 1.11 -8.94 -2.00
C GLU A 73 2.62 -8.96 -2.22
N HIS A 74 3.18 -7.85 -2.70
CA HIS A 74 4.62 -7.68 -2.97
C HIS A 74 5.37 -6.99 -1.82
N LEU A 75 4.73 -6.83 -0.64
CA LEU A 75 5.32 -6.21 0.56
C LEU A 75 5.87 -4.78 0.33
N MET A 76 5.26 -4.06 -0.62
CA MET A 76 5.67 -2.70 -0.97
C MET A 76 5.26 -1.70 0.11
N LEU A 77 6.06 -0.64 0.22
CA LEU A 77 5.75 0.55 1.00
C LEU A 77 4.38 1.10 0.63
N PHE A 78 3.67 1.65 1.61
CA PHE A 78 2.43 2.39 1.35
C PHE A 78 2.70 3.53 0.33
N PRO A 79 1.89 3.67 -0.73
CA PRO A 79 2.11 4.66 -1.78
C PRO A 79 1.75 6.07 -1.29
N TYR A 80 2.68 6.73 -0.60
CA TYR A 80 2.47 8.04 0.01
C TYR A 80 2.12 9.15 -0.99
N HIS A 81 2.61 9.07 -2.23
CA HIS A 81 2.28 10.01 -3.32
C HIS A 81 0.83 9.90 -3.83
N LEU A 82 0.14 8.82 -3.48
CA LEU A 82 -1.29 8.59 -3.76
C LEU A 82 -2.16 8.70 -2.50
N SER A 83 -1.59 9.16 -1.37
CA SER A 83 -2.28 9.22 -0.08
C SER A 83 -3.52 10.11 -0.12
N ASP A 84 -3.50 11.20 -0.90
CA ASP A 84 -4.64 12.10 -1.10
C ASP A 84 -5.87 11.36 -1.64
N ILE A 85 -5.65 10.40 -2.55
CA ILE A 85 -6.71 9.61 -3.17
C ILE A 85 -7.07 8.41 -2.30
N ILE A 86 -6.07 7.71 -1.75
CA ILE A 86 -6.29 6.44 -1.03
C ILE A 86 -6.96 6.70 0.32
N VAL A 87 -6.48 7.68 1.08
CA VAL A 87 -7.02 7.98 2.41
C VAL A 87 -8.42 8.58 2.28
N LYS A 88 -8.62 9.53 1.35
CA LYS A 88 -9.93 10.19 1.18
C LYS A 88 -10.94 9.31 0.42
N GLY A 89 -10.50 8.62 -0.62
CA GLY A 89 -11.38 7.84 -1.51
C GLY A 89 -11.63 6.41 -1.03
N LEU A 90 -10.58 5.68 -0.63
CA LEU A 90 -10.69 4.30 -0.18
C LEU A 90 -10.82 4.15 1.34
N ARG A 91 -10.55 5.22 2.11
CA ARG A 91 -10.51 5.19 3.58
C ARG A 91 -9.48 4.22 4.15
N VAL A 92 -8.41 3.97 3.38
CA VAL A 92 -7.28 3.16 3.83
C VAL A 92 -6.19 4.09 4.32
N THR A 93 -5.86 3.99 5.61
CA THR A 93 -4.75 4.72 6.21
C THR A 93 -3.47 3.90 6.16
N PRO A 94 -2.27 4.53 6.21
CA PRO A 94 -1.00 3.81 6.32
C PRO A 94 -1.01 2.79 7.48
N PHE A 95 -1.56 3.18 8.63
CA PHE A 95 -1.73 2.28 9.78
C PHE A 95 -2.54 1.04 9.42
N SER A 96 -3.74 1.22 8.84
CA SER A 96 -4.59 0.07 8.44
C SER A 96 -3.97 -0.81 7.36
N TYR A 97 -3.18 -0.21 6.46
CA TYR A 97 -2.46 -0.93 5.41
C TYR A 97 -1.39 -1.85 6.00
N TYR A 98 -0.51 -1.32 6.86
CA TYR A 98 0.53 -2.13 7.49
C TYR A 98 -0.02 -3.12 8.51
N GLN A 99 -1.11 -2.78 9.21
CA GLN A 99 -1.82 -3.72 10.07
C GLN A 99 -2.25 -4.96 9.28
N LYS A 100 -2.84 -4.76 8.09
CA LYS A 100 -3.26 -5.87 7.22
C LYS A 100 -2.07 -6.63 6.64
N MET A 101 -0.98 -5.93 6.28
CA MET A 101 0.26 -6.57 5.83
C MET A 101 0.85 -7.49 6.91
N MET A 102 0.94 -7.02 8.15
CA MET A 102 1.41 -7.81 9.29
C MET A 102 0.51 -9.01 9.56
N HIS A 103 -0.80 -8.82 9.55
CA HIS A 103 -1.74 -9.93 9.66
C HIS A 103 -1.47 -11.00 8.58
N ASN A 104 -1.28 -10.60 7.33
CA ASN A 104 -1.04 -11.53 6.23
C ASN A 104 0.30 -12.27 6.34
N ILE A 105 1.37 -11.56 6.74
CA ILE A 105 2.72 -12.16 6.86
C ILE A 105 2.76 -13.18 8.01
N MET A 106 2.11 -12.87 9.14
CA MET A 106 1.99 -13.78 10.29
C MET A 106 1.11 -14.99 9.95
N SER A 107 -0.04 -14.76 9.30
CA SER A 107 -0.98 -15.82 8.93
C SER A 107 -0.42 -16.78 7.88
N SER A 108 0.55 -16.33 7.08
CA SER A 108 1.28 -17.15 6.11
C SER A 108 2.61 -17.68 6.65
N GLU A 109 2.89 -17.46 7.94
CA GLU A 109 4.14 -17.84 8.62
C GLU A 109 5.41 -17.38 7.90
N LYS A 110 5.34 -16.27 7.16
CA LYS A 110 6.49 -15.70 6.46
C LYS A 110 7.45 -15.04 7.45
N SER A 111 8.75 -15.10 7.16
CA SER A 111 9.76 -14.40 7.96
C SER A 111 9.60 -12.88 7.84
N TYR A 112 9.77 -12.17 8.96
CA TYR A 112 9.83 -10.71 8.98
C TYR A 112 10.94 -10.16 8.07
N ASP A 113 12.03 -10.92 7.89
CA ASP A 113 13.17 -10.52 7.06
C ASP A 113 12.84 -10.44 5.56
N SER A 114 11.65 -10.90 5.15
CA SER A 114 11.16 -10.70 3.78
C SER A 114 10.64 -9.29 3.50
N LEU A 115 10.46 -8.46 4.53
CA LEU A 115 10.02 -7.08 4.38
C LEU A 115 11.17 -6.20 3.87
N PRO A 116 10.94 -5.38 2.82
CA PRO A 116 11.90 -4.35 2.43
C PRO A 116 12.20 -3.38 3.59
N ASN A 117 13.43 -2.86 3.65
CA ASN A 117 13.90 -2.01 4.76
C ASN A 117 12.96 -0.84 5.07
N PHE A 118 12.51 -0.10 4.06
CA PHE A 118 11.59 1.04 4.28
C PHE A 118 10.20 0.59 4.75
N THR A 119 9.71 -0.55 4.26
CA THR A 119 8.46 -1.16 4.74
C THR A 119 8.58 -1.58 6.21
N ALA A 120 9.68 -2.23 6.58
CA ALA A 120 9.95 -2.66 7.95
C ALA A 120 10.08 -1.46 8.92
N ALA A 121 10.75 -0.40 8.49
CA ALA A 121 10.87 0.84 9.25
C ALA A 121 9.50 1.47 9.52
N ASP A 122 8.62 1.48 8.52
CA ASP A 122 7.25 1.98 8.67
C ASP A 122 6.39 1.10 9.58
N CYS A 123 6.55 -0.21 9.53
CA CYS A 123 5.86 -1.12 10.42
C CYS A 123 6.27 -0.89 11.88
N LEU A 124 7.57 -0.70 12.15
CA LEU A 124 8.05 -0.33 13.47
C LEU A 124 7.49 1.04 13.91
N ARG A 125 7.56 2.04 13.03
CA ARG A 125 7.12 3.42 13.35
C ARG A 125 5.62 3.53 13.61
N LEU A 126 4.79 2.84 12.83
CA LEU A 126 3.33 2.98 12.87
C LEU A 126 2.67 1.95 13.77
N LEU A 127 3.21 0.74 13.85
CA LEU A 127 2.62 -0.37 14.61
C LEU A 127 3.38 -0.66 15.89
N GLY A 128 4.65 -0.25 16.01
CA GLY A 128 5.51 -0.66 17.13
C GLY A 128 6.01 -2.12 17.00
N ILE A 129 5.86 -2.74 15.84
CA ILE A 129 6.29 -4.13 15.60
C ILE A 129 7.59 -4.11 14.80
N GLY A 130 8.70 -4.35 15.50
CA GLY A 130 9.98 -4.65 14.88
C GLY A 130 10.21 -6.16 14.71
N ARG A 131 11.39 -6.51 14.21
CA ARG A 131 11.79 -7.91 13.98
C ARG A 131 11.67 -8.79 15.22
N ASN A 132 12.18 -8.31 16.36
CA ASN A 132 12.18 -9.09 17.61
C ASN A 132 10.75 -9.24 18.15
N GLN A 133 9.97 -8.15 18.16
CA GLN A 133 8.57 -8.19 18.56
C GLN A 133 7.77 -9.16 17.70
N TYR A 134 8.02 -9.19 16.39
CA TYR A 134 7.39 -10.15 15.50
C TYR A 134 7.74 -11.60 15.86
N ILE A 135 9.02 -11.92 16.07
CA ILE A 135 9.47 -13.27 16.44
C ILE A 135 8.83 -13.71 17.76
N ASP A 136 8.79 -12.82 18.74
CA ASP A 136 8.18 -13.10 20.04
C ASP A 136 6.69 -13.41 19.90
N ILE A 137 5.95 -12.61 19.11
CA ILE A 137 4.53 -12.84 18.81
C ILE A 137 4.33 -14.19 18.11
N MET A 138 5.14 -14.51 17.11
CA MET A 138 5.04 -15.78 16.37
C MET A 138 5.32 -16.99 17.26
N ASN A 139 6.31 -16.89 18.16
CA ASN A 139 6.63 -17.95 19.11
C ASN A 139 5.50 -18.13 20.14
N GLN A 140 4.91 -17.04 20.64
CA GLN A 140 3.77 -17.08 21.54
C GLN A 140 2.52 -17.69 20.88
N CYS A 141 2.26 -17.37 19.61
CA CYS A 141 1.15 -17.95 18.85
C CYS A 141 1.32 -19.45 18.58
N ARG A 142 2.56 -19.96 18.58
CA ARG A 142 2.86 -21.40 18.45
C ARG A 142 2.76 -22.14 19.79
N SER A 143 3.17 -21.50 20.89
CA SER A 143 3.20 -22.12 22.21
C SER A 143 1.87 -22.05 22.96
N SER A 144 1.11 -20.97 22.77
CA SER A 144 -0.26 -20.83 23.26
C SER A 144 -1.23 -21.12 22.13
N LYS A 145 -2.29 -21.92 22.35
CA LYS A 145 -3.36 -22.20 21.36
C LYS A 145 -4.20 -20.96 21.01
N THR A 146 -3.62 -19.76 21.10
CA THR A 146 -4.25 -18.47 20.83
C THR A 146 -3.97 -18.10 19.38
N SER A 147 -5.04 -17.89 18.61
CA SER A 147 -4.93 -17.51 17.21
C SER A 147 -4.27 -16.13 17.04
N VAL A 148 -3.43 -15.98 16.01
CA VAL A 148 -2.76 -14.73 15.59
C VAL A 148 -3.71 -13.53 15.59
N CYS A 149 -4.96 -13.77 15.19
CA CYS A 149 -6.02 -12.74 15.15
C CYS A 149 -6.36 -12.16 16.54
N LYS A 150 -6.36 -12.97 17.61
CA LYS A 150 -6.59 -12.47 18.98
C LYS A 150 -5.45 -11.58 19.47
N TYR A 151 -4.19 -11.94 19.18
CA TYR A 151 -3.04 -11.13 19.58
C TYR A 151 -2.98 -9.79 18.85
N LEU A 152 -3.23 -9.78 17.54
CA LEU A 152 -3.27 -8.53 16.78
C LEU A 152 -4.43 -7.64 17.26
N VAL A 153 -5.61 -8.20 17.55
CA VAL A 153 -6.73 -7.42 18.10
C VAL A 153 -6.39 -6.82 19.48
N LEU A 154 -5.74 -7.57 20.36
CA LEU A 154 -5.31 -7.07 21.68
C LEU A 154 -4.22 -6.00 21.55
N PHE A 155 -3.20 -6.26 20.73
CA PHE A 155 -2.08 -5.36 20.50
C PHE A 155 -2.54 -4.06 19.84
N PHE A 156 -3.32 -4.14 18.76
CA PHE A 156 -3.85 -2.96 18.07
C PHE A 156 -4.98 -2.27 18.82
N GLY A 157 -5.73 -2.97 19.68
CA GLY A 157 -6.68 -2.35 20.61
C GLY A 157 -5.96 -1.40 21.59
N SER A 158 -4.84 -1.86 22.15
CA SER A 158 -3.98 -1.06 23.03
C SER A 158 -3.25 0.06 22.28
N VAL A 159 -2.71 -0.22 21.08
CA VAL A 159 -2.02 0.78 20.24
C VAL A 159 -3.00 1.81 19.67
N ARG A 160 -4.26 1.50 19.38
CA ARG A 160 -5.28 2.50 19.02
C ARG A 160 -5.59 3.43 20.19
N GLN A 161 -5.66 2.90 21.42
CA GLN A 161 -5.81 3.72 22.62
C GLN A 161 -4.60 4.63 22.83
N MET A 162 -3.37 4.12 22.64
CA MET A 162 -2.16 4.95 22.68
C MET A 162 -2.08 5.95 21.51
N GLY A 163 -2.50 5.59 20.30
CA GLY A 163 -2.49 6.47 19.14
C GLY A 163 -3.50 7.61 19.27
N LEU A 164 -4.69 7.35 19.82
CA LEU A 164 -5.63 8.38 20.24
C LEU A 164 -5.06 9.24 21.36
N ALA A 165 -4.36 8.64 22.32
CA ALA A 165 -3.68 9.39 23.39
C ALA A 165 -2.55 10.28 22.85
N ILE A 166 -1.75 9.82 21.88
CA ILE A 166 -0.67 10.59 21.25
C ILE A 166 -1.24 11.71 20.37
N ILE A 167 -2.29 11.45 19.60
CA ILE A 167 -2.99 12.51 18.86
C ILE A 167 -3.61 13.52 19.83
N ALA A 168 -4.21 13.07 20.93
CA ALA A 168 -4.72 13.94 21.99
C ALA A 168 -3.61 14.74 22.68
N LEU A 169 -2.45 14.15 22.96
CA LEU A 169 -1.27 14.82 23.55
C LEU A 169 -0.64 15.82 22.57
N CYS A 170 -0.54 15.49 21.28
CA CYS A 170 -0.07 16.42 20.26
C CYS A 170 -1.05 17.58 20.06
N CYS A 171 -2.37 17.32 20.07
CA CYS A 171 -3.38 18.38 20.04
C CYS A 171 -3.36 19.23 21.33
N TYR A 172 -3.18 18.62 22.50
CA TYR A 172 -3.07 19.31 23.79
C TYR A 172 -1.84 20.22 23.85
N ASN A 173 -0.68 19.73 23.41
CA ASN A 173 0.55 20.53 23.35
C ASN A 173 0.50 21.63 22.29
N HIS A 174 -0.24 21.44 21.20
CA HIS A 174 -0.44 22.48 20.19
C HIS A 174 -1.41 23.58 20.66
N LEU A 175 -2.45 23.25 21.45
CA LEU A 175 -3.30 24.27 22.09
C LEU A 175 -2.57 25.03 23.21
N HIS A 176 -1.71 24.38 23.99
CA HIS A 176 -0.99 25.04 25.08
C HIS A 176 0.18 25.91 24.64
N THR A 177 0.79 25.65 23.48
CA THR A 177 1.86 26.50 22.92
C THR A 177 1.35 27.82 22.33
N HIS A 178 0.06 27.91 21.99
CA HIS A 178 -0.58 29.18 21.59
C HIS A 178 -1.14 30.00 22.75
N ALA A 179 -1.32 29.41 23.94
CA ALA A 179 -1.85 30.12 25.11
C ALA A 179 -0.79 30.89 25.91
N THR A 180 0.50 30.59 25.73
CA THR A 180 1.62 31.25 26.45
C THR A 180 2.37 32.30 25.62
N ALA A 181 1.97 32.52 24.36
CA ALA A 181 2.57 33.52 23.46
C ALA A 181 1.77 34.83 23.39
N SER A 182 0.70 34.97 24.18
CA SER A 182 -0.10 36.18 24.34
C SER A 182 -0.08 36.65 25.79
N SER A 183 1.06 37.18 26.22
CA SER A 183 1.23 37.96 27.45
C SER A 183 2.35 38.97 27.23
#